data_AF-A0A3C0GKJ8-F1
#
_entry.id   AF-A0A3C0GKJ8-F1
#
_cell.length_a   1.000
_cell.length_b   1.000
_cell.length_c   1.000
_cell.angle_alpha   90.00
_cell.angle_beta   90.00
_cell.angle_gamma   90.00
#
_symmetry.space_group_name_H-M   'P 1'
#
loop_
_entity.id
_entity.type
_entity.pdbx_description
1 polymer ?
#
loop_
_entity_poly.entity_id
_entity_poly.type
_entity_poly.pdbx_seq_one_letter_code
_entity_poly.pdbx_strand_id
1 'polypeptide(L)' 'MAIKIFTRTKHTKVNNKYVAKMFGAIEGPIHQMMLKFPNEFKFVRHESTRALRPSKAQKKKDEQ' A
#
# COMPACT_ATOMS: atom_id res chain seq x y z
N MET A 1 -4.12 -19.77 9.31
CA MET A 1 -3.52 -18.69 10.11
C MET A 1 -4.53 -17.56 10.21
N ALA A 2 -4.92 -17.12 11.41
CA ALA A 2 -5.94 -16.10 11.61
C ALA A 2 -5.32 -14.69 11.58
N ILE A 3 -6.01 -13.72 10.95
CA ILE A 3 -5.63 -12.31 10.94
C ILE A 3 -5.95 -11.73 12.32
N LYS A 4 -4.94 -11.16 13.01
CA LYS A 4 -5.12 -10.47 14.29
C LYS A 4 -5.37 -8.98 14.02
N ILE A 5 -6.47 -8.46 14.54
CA ILE A 5 -6.86 -7.06 14.38
C ILE A 5 -6.72 -6.39 15.73
N PHE A 6 -5.87 -5.37 15.81
CA PHE A 6 -5.66 -4.56 17.01
C PHE A 6 -6.22 -3.16 16.76
N THR A 7 -7.19 -2.73 17.55
CA THR A 7 -7.76 -1.39 17.45
C THR A 7 -7.55 -0.62 18.73
N ARG A 8 -7.06 0.63 18.61
CA ARG A 8 -6.90 1.57 19.72
C ARG A 8 -7.57 2.89 19.40
N THR A 9 -8.52 3.30 20.22
CA THR A 9 -9.13 4.62 20.13
C THR A 9 -8.27 5.63 20.90
N LYS A 10 -7.93 6.75 20.28
CA LYS A 10 -7.28 7.89 20.93
C LYS A 10 -8.10 9.15 20.72
N HIS A 11 -8.28 9.93 21.76
CA HIS A 11 -8.90 11.25 21.66
C HIS A 11 -7.84 12.28 21.29
N THR A 12 -7.91 12.80 20.07
CA THR A 12 -7.02 13.88 19.62
C THR A 12 -7.75 15.21 19.73
N LYS A 13 -7.10 16.21 20.33
CA LYS A 13 -7.64 17.57 20.40
C LYS A 13 -7.43 18.24 19.05
N VAL A 14 -8.52 18.61 18.39
CA VAL A 14 -8.53 19.37 17.12
C VAL A 14 -9.49 20.54 17.30
N ASN A 15 -9.02 21.77 17.09
CA ASN A 15 -9.82 23.00 17.23
C ASN A 15 -10.64 23.06 18.53
N ASN A 16 -9.97 22.83 19.67
CA ASN A 16 -10.57 22.83 21.01
C ASN A 16 -11.68 21.80 21.29
N LYS A 17 -11.96 20.87 20.37
CA LYS A 17 -12.83 19.70 20.61
C LYS A 17 -12.01 18.42 20.65
N TYR A 18 -12.37 17.51 21.56
CA TYR A 18 -11.81 16.16 21.59
C TYR A 18 -12.54 15.29 20.59
N VAL A 19 -11.85 14.92 19.51
CA VAL A 19 -12.38 14.01 18.49
C VAL A 19 -11.78 12.64 18.74
N ALA A 20 -12.64 11.63 18.92
CA ALA A 20 -12.22 10.24 19.02
C ALA A 20 -11.75 9.77 17.63
N LYS A 21 -10.46 9.44 17.50
CA LYS A 21 -9.91 8.81 16.30
C LYS A 21 -9.55 7.37 16.62
N MET A 22 -10.04 6.45 15.80
CA MET A 22 -9.72 5.03 15.90
C MET A 22 -8.48 4.74 15.06
N PHE A 23 -7.46 4.16 15.68
CA PHE A 23 -6.25 3.69 15.01
C PHE A 23 -6.27 2.16 15.01
N GLY A 24 -6.24 1.55 13.84
CA GLY A 24 -6.14 0.10 13.68
C GLY A 24 -4.75 -0.32 13.23
N ALA A 25 -4.25 -1.42 13.78
CA ALA A 25 -3.13 -2.19 13.27
C ALA A 25 -3.64 -3.59 12.91
N ILE A 26 -3.44 -4.00 11.67
CA ILE A 26 -3.83 -5.32 11.17
C ILE A 26 -2.55 -6.14 11.05
N GLU A 27 -2.45 -7.23 11.80
CA GLU A 27 -1.34 -8.19 11.71
C GLU A 27 -1.85 -9.48 11.08
N GLY A 28 -1.27 -9.86 9.95
CA GLY A 28 -1.65 -11.09 9.28
C GLY A 28 -0.71 -11.45 8.14
N PRO A 29 -0.91 -12.62 7.52
CA PRO A 29 -0.16 -13.01 6.34
C PRO A 29 -0.39 -12.03 5.20
N ILE A 30 0.69 -11.51 4.60
CA ILE A 30 0.65 -10.47 3.56
C ILE A 30 -0.28 -10.83 2.40
N HIS A 31 -0.28 -12.08 1.95
CA HIS A 31 -1.12 -12.54 0.85
C HIS A 31 -2.63 -12.32 1.11
N GLN A 32 -3.08 -12.52 2.35
CA GLN A 32 -4.48 -12.30 2.72
C GLN A 32 -4.81 -10.82 2.86
N MET A 33 -3.85 -10.03 3.35
CA MET A 33 -4.01 -8.57 3.49
C MET A 33 -4.08 -7.88 2.14
N MET A 34 -3.27 -8.30 1.17
CA MET A 34 -3.34 -7.79 -0.21
C MET A 34 -4.67 -8.10 -0.90
N LEU A 35 -5.23 -9.29 -0.67
CA LEU A 35 -6.53 -9.68 -1.21
C LEU A 35 -7.67 -8.84 -0.63
N LYS A 36 -7.65 -8.59 0.68
CA LYS A 36 -8.74 -7.89 1.38
C LYS A 36 -8.65 -6.36 1.31
N PHE A 37 -7.44 -5.80 1.25
CA PHE A 37 -7.19 -4.36 1.31
C PHE A 37 -6.25 -3.88 0.18
N PRO A 38 -6.59 -4.12 -1.10
CA PRO A 38 -5.68 -3.86 -2.23
C PRO A 38 -5.33 -2.37 -2.42
N ASN A 39 -6.22 -1.46 -2.02
CA ASN A 39 -6.00 -0.02 -2.18
C ASN A 39 -5.14 0.60 -1.08
N GLU A 40 -5.12 -0.03 0.11
CA GLU A 40 -4.37 0.45 1.28
C GLU A 40 -2.94 -0.10 1.28
N PHE A 41 -2.74 -1.34 0.83
CA PHE A 41 -1.42 -1.95 0.68
C PHE A 41 -0.89 -1.80 -0.74
N LYS A 42 -0.53 -0.56 -1.12
CA LYS A 42 0.27 -0.31 -2.32
C LYS A 42 1.73 -0.47 -1.97
N PHE A 43 2.34 -1.58 -2.40
CA PHE A 43 3.79 -1.73 -2.29
C PHE A 43 4.46 -0.62 -3.10
N VAL A 44 5.38 0.10 -2.47
CA VAL A 44 6.38 0.88 -3.19
C VAL A 44 7.14 -0.12 -4.04
N ARG A 45 6.84 -0.19 -5.33
CA ARG A 45 7.63 -1.02 -6.24
C ARG A 45 9.03 -0.45 -6.22
N HIS A 46 10.02 -1.30 -5.92
CA HIS A 46 11.40 -0.90 -6.12
C HIS A 46 11.55 -0.49 -7.58
N GLU A 47 11.97 0.75 -7.82
CA GLU A 47 12.24 1.18 -9.18
C GLU A 47 13.39 0.32 -9.70
N SER A 48 13.11 -0.40 -10.79
CA SER A 48 14.11 -1.18 -11.50
C SER A 48 14.40 -0.46 -12.80
N THR A 49 15.62 -0.60 -13.31
CA THR A 49 16.01 -0.06 -14.63
C THR A 49 15.21 -0.67 -15.79
N ARG A 50 14.31 -1.63 -15.51
CA ARG A 50 13.37 -2.19 -16.50
C ARG A 50 12.49 -1.13 -17.15
N ALA A 51 12.07 -0.10 -16.42
CA ALA A 51 11.29 0.99 -17.00
C ALA A 51 12.11 1.85 -17.98
N LEU A 52 13.43 1.95 -17.75
CA LEU A 52 14.37 2.69 -18.58
C LEU A 52 14.85 1.88 -19.80
N ARG A 53 14.70 0.55 -19.78
CA ARG A 53 15.12 -0.31 -20.89
C ARG A 53 14.10 -0.22 -22.01
N PRO A 54 14.50 0.15 -23.24
CA PRO A 54 13.60 0.15 -24.38
C PRO A 54 13.05 -1.27 -24.58
N SER A 55 11.74 -1.36 -24.68
CA SER A 55 11.08 -2.65 -24.95
C SER A 55 11.55 -3.18 -26.31
N LYS A 56 11.55 -4.50 -26.50
CA LYS A 56 11.88 -5.11 -27.81
C LYS A 56 10.99 -4.58 -28.94
N ALA A 57 9.78 -4.12 -28.61
CA ALA A 57 8.85 -3.51 -29.55
C ALA A 57 9.25 -2.07 -29.95
N GLN A 58 9.92 -1.33 -29.06
CA GLN A 58 10.43 0.02 -29.34
C GLN A 58 11.65 -0.03 -30.27
N LYS A 59 12.59 -0.95 -30.02
CA LYS A 59 13.79 -1.11 -30.88
C LYS A 59 13.46 -1.38 -32.35
N LYS A 60 12.38 -2.10 -32.64
CA LYS A 60 11.94 -2.38 -34.03
C LYS A 60 11.38 -1.16 -34.77
N LYS A 61 10.93 -0.12 -34.06
CA LYS A 61 10.41 1.12 -34.68
C LYS A 61 11.53 2.11 -34.99
N ASP A 62 12.63 2.07 -34.24
CA ASP A 62 13.78 2.96 -34.42
C ASP A 62 14.74 2.46 -35.53
N GLU A 63 14.56 1.21 -35.99
CA GLU A 63 15.35 0.58 -37.07
C GLU A 63 14.67 0.64 -38.46
N GLN A 64 13.51 1.31 -38.59
CA GLN A 64 12.78 1.52 -39.85
C GLN A 64 12.90 2.94 -40.37
#